data_AF-A0A850X0T9-F1
#
_entry.id   AF-A0A850X0T9-F1
#
_cell.length_a   1.000
_cell.length_b   1.000
_cell.length_c   1.000
_cell.angle_alpha   90.00
_cell.angle_beta   90.00
_cell.angle_gamma   90.00
#
_symmetry.space_group_name_H-M   'P 1'
#
loop_
_entity.id
_entity.type
_entity.pdbx_description
1 polymer ?
#
loop_
_entity_poly.entity_id
_entity_poly.type
_entity_poly.pdbx_seq_one_letter_code
_entity_poly.pdbx_strand_id
1 'polypeptide(L)'
;AADIPCLAYQSSWNKPRIEWKFEKGSSLTLFYYEGQLTEPYRNRVRFSDTSLHFTTVTREDTGKYICEVVGSDTQIAKSEVNLIVQGQRLPSPSGGFPALHRAPHP
;
A
#
# COMPACT_ATOMS: atom_id res chain seq x y z
N ALA A 1 4.90 -1.00 -7.23
CA ALA A 1 3.72 -0.11 -7.07
C ALA A 1 2.49 -0.93 -6.76
N ALA A 2 1.46 -0.31 -6.19
CA ALA A 2 0.14 -0.89 -6.01
C ALA A 2 -0.92 0.23 -5.99
N ASP A 3 -2.12 -0.07 -6.47
CA ASP A 3 -3.26 0.84 -6.44
C ASP A 3 -4.33 0.31 -5.50
N ILE A 4 -4.82 1.18 -4.62
CA ILE A 4 -5.85 0.85 -3.63
C ILE A 4 -7.08 1.68 -3.95
N PRO A 5 -8.17 1.08 -4.47
CA PRO A 5 -9.36 1.83 -4.86
C PRO A 5 -10.19 2.26 -3.65
N CYS A 6 -10.76 3.46 -3.72
CA CYS A 6 -11.84 3.91 -2.83
C CYS A 6 -13.19 3.59 -3.47
N LEU A 7 -13.75 2.41 -3.17
CA LEU A 7 -15.04 1.99 -3.72
C LEU A 7 -16.23 2.74 -3.12
N ALA A 8 -16.00 3.49 -2.04
CA ALA A 8 -16.98 4.38 -1.42
C ALA A 8 -17.17 5.71 -2.18
N TYR A 9 -16.22 6.09 -3.03
CA TYR A 9 -16.31 7.36 -3.75
C TYR A 9 -17.42 7.32 -4.80
N GLN A 10 -18.19 8.41 -4.89
CA GLN A 10 -19.22 8.60 -5.89
C GLN A 10 -19.01 9.96 -6.56
N SER A 11 -18.96 9.97 -7.89
CA SER A 11 -18.76 11.21 -8.68
C SER A 11 -19.92 12.20 -8.57
N SER A 12 -21.08 11.77 -8.07
CA SER A 12 -22.23 12.64 -7.79
C SER A 12 -22.04 13.50 -6.55
N TRP A 13 -21.07 13.19 -5.67
CA TRP A 13 -20.83 13.94 -4.46
C TRP A 13 -20.03 15.20 -4.77
N ASN A 14 -20.55 16.36 -4.36
CA ASN A 14 -19.90 17.64 -4.62
C ASN A 14 -18.78 17.89 -3.60
N LYS A 15 -17.53 17.73 -4.04
CA LYS A 15 -16.31 17.94 -3.24
C LYS A 15 -16.36 17.21 -1.88
N PRO A 16 -16.52 15.88 -1.88
CA PRO A 16 -16.60 15.14 -0.64
C PRO A 16 -15.27 15.16 0.11
N ARG A 17 -15.32 15.08 1.44
CA ARG A 17 -14.12 14.87 2.25
C ARG A 17 -13.76 13.39 2.22
N ILE A 18 -12.52 13.08 1.88
CA ILE A 18 -12.01 11.71 1.81
C ILE A 18 -10.95 11.53 2.89
N GLU A 19 -11.08 10.46 3.66
CA GLU A 19 -10.17 10.11 4.75
C GLU A 19 -9.67 8.68 4.54
N TRP A 20 -8.38 8.43 4.79
CA TRP A 20 -7.82 7.08 4.75
C TRP A 20 -7.24 6.64 6.09
N LYS A 21 -7.65 5.44 6.51
CA LYS A 21 -7.17 4.77 7.71
C LYS A 21 -6.49 3.45 7.32
N PHE A 22 -5.39 3.13 7.98
CA PHE A 22 -4.68 1.87 7.83
C PHE A 22 -4.86 1.06 9.12
N GLU A 23 -5.34 -0.16 8.97
CA GLU A 23 -5.54 -1.11 10.07
C GLU A 23 -4.59 -2.30 9.91
N LYS A 24 -3.84 -2.59 10.97
CA LYS A 24 -2.91 -3.72 11.05
C LYS A 24 -2.92 -4.31 12.46
N GLY A 25 -3.43 -5.53 12.59
CA GLY A 25 -3.68 -6.12 13.91
C GLY A 25 -4.71 -5.30 14.67
N SER A 26 -4.37 -4.85 15.88
CA SER A 26 -5.22 -3.95 16.68
C SER A 26 -4.93 -2.46 16.46
N SER A 27 -3.96 -2.11 15.62
CA SER A 27 -3.58 -0.72 15.35
C SER A 27 -4.42 -0.15 14.22
N LEU A 28 -4.97 1.05 14.45
CA LEU A 28 -5.67 1.85 13.45
C LEU A 28 -4.98 3.22 13.35
N THR A 29 -4.60 3.63 12.14
CA THR A 29 -3.87 4.88 11.89
C THR A 29 -4.57 5.69 10.82
N LEU A 30 -5.04 6.90 11.15
CA LEU A 30 -5.42 7.90 10.15
C LEU A 30 -4.14 8.43 9.49
N PHE A 31 -4.00 8.23 8.19
CA PHE A 31 -2.79 8.63 7.46
C PHE A 31 -3.04 9.54 6.26
N TYR A 32 -4.30 9.79 5.92
CA TYR A 32 -4.71 10.82 4.98
C TYR A 32 -5.93 11.57 5.50
N TYR A 33 -5.82 12.90 5.58
CA TYR A 33 -6.90 13.80 5.99
C TYR A 33 -6.67 15.19 5.38
N GLU A 34 -7.73 15.84 4.91
CA GLU A 34 -7.67 17.22 4.36
C GLU A 34 -6.56 17.43 3.30
N GLY A 35 -6.41 16.48 2.38
CA GLY A 35 -5.38 16.58 1.32
C GLY A 35 -3.97 16.22 1.76
N GLN A 36 -3.75 15.85 3.03
CA GLN A 36 -2.43 15.65 3.60
C GLN A 36 -2.18 14.19 3.96
N LEU A 37 -1.10 13.62 3.41
CA LEU A 37 -0.54 12.35 3.85
C LEU A 37 0.34 12.55 5.09
N THR A 38 0.35 11.60 6.01
CA THR A 38 1.34 11.56 7.11
C THR A 38 2.61 10.82 6.68
N GLU A 39 3.69 10.94 7.44
CA GLU A 39 4.84 10.03 7.29
C GLU A 39 4.47 8.63 7.80
N PRO A 40 4.96 7.54 7.18
CA PRO A 40 5.96 7.48 6.10
C PRO A 40 5.37 7.49 4.67
N TYR A 41 4.14 7.99 4.46
CA TYR A 41 3.40 7.84 3.19
C TYR A 41 3.65 8.97 2.18
N ARG A 42 4.00 10.19 2.64
CA ARG A 42 4.13 11.41 1.81
C ARG A 42 4.97 11.23 0.54
N ASN A 43 6.09 10.52 0.65
CA ASN A 43 7.05 10.41 -0.44
C ASN A 43 6.76 9.26 -1.41
N ARG A 44 5.85 8.35 -1.07
CA ARG A 44 5.63 7.09 -1.79
C ARG A 44 4.17 6.80 -2.13
N VAL A 45 3.25 7.67 -1.72
CA VAL A 45 1.83 7.58 -2.04
C VAL A 45 1.40 8.83 -2.80
N ARG A 46 0.61 8.63 -3.85
CA ARG A 46 -0.12 9.68 -4.57
C ARG A 46 -1.60 9.47 -4.32
N PHE A 47 -2.28 10.53 -3.96
CA PHE A 47 -3.72 10.52 -3.73
C PHE A 47 -4.48 10.94 -5.00
N SER A 48 -5.62 10.31 -5.22
CA SER A 48 -6.71 10.80 -6.05
C SER A 48 -8.04 10.52 -5.34
N ASP A 49 -9.11 11.17 -5.76
CA ASP A 49 -10.43 10.97 -5.18
C ASP A 49 -10.90 9.50 -5.23
N THR A 50 -10.44 8.75 -6.23
CA THR A 50 -10.86 7.36 -6.48
C THR A 50 -9.89 6.32 -5.94
N SER A 51 -8.66 6.68 -5.56
CA SER A 51 -7.64 5.71 -5.16
C SER A 51 -6.42 6.32 -4.48
N LEU A 52 -5.69 5.47 -3.76
CA LEU A 52 -4.28 5.70 -3.42
C LEU A 52 -3.38 4.92 -4.38
N HIS A 53 -2.37 5.58 -4.91
CA HIS A 53 -1.31 4.96 -5.69
C HIS A 53 -0.01 4.90 -4.89
N PHE A 54 0.39 3.72 -4.44
CA PHE A 54 1.69 3.47 -3.85
C PHE A 54 2.73 3.28 -4.97
N THR A 55 3.70 4.20 -5.08
CA THR A 55 4.81 4.06 -6.03
C THR A 55 5.74 2.91 -5.62
N THR A 56 5.98 2.76 -4.32
CA THR A 56 6.76 1.68 -3.72
C THR A 56 5.99 1.03 -2.57
N VAL A 57 5.98 -0.31 -2.56
CA VAL A 57 5.36 -1.13 -1.51
C VAL A 57 6.40 -2.02 -0.85
N THR A 58 6.26 -2.22 0.45
CA THR A 58 7.07 -3.15 1.25
C THR A 58 6.15 -4.12 1.99
N ARG A 59 6.72 -5.15 2.63
CA ARG A 59 5.93 -6.06 3.47
C ARG A 59 5.23 -5.35 4.63
N GLU A 60 5.74 -4.20 5.06
CA GLU A 60 5.14 -3.43 6.16
C GLU A 60 3.78 -2.84 5.79
N ASP A 61 3.57 -2.58 4.50
CA ASP A 61 2.31 -2.08 3.92
C ASP A 61 1.20 -3.14 3.86
N THR A 62 1.49 -4.40 4.20
CA THR A 62 0.45 -5.42 4.29
C THR A 62 -0.51 -5.10 5.44
N GLY A 63 -1.78 -4.94 5.11
CA GLY A 63 -2.85 -4.62 6.05
C GLY A 63 -4.11 -4.15 5.33
N LYS A 64 -5.07 -3.64 6.11
CA LYS A 64 -6.38 -3.19 5.62
C LYS A 64 -6.40 -1.67 5.47
N TYR A 65 -6.75 -1.23 4.28
CA TYR A 65 -6.90 0.18 3.93
C TYR A 65 -8.38 0.52 3.87
N ILE A 66 -8.78 1.51 4.64
CA ILE A 66 -10.16 1.93 4.81
C ILE A 66 -10.29 3.33 4.22
N CYS A 67 -11.09 3.46 3.18
CA CYS A 67 -11.50 4.76 2.65
C CYS A 67 -12.86 5.13 3.22
N GLU A 68 -12.95 6.31 3.83
CA GLU A 68 -14.18 6.90 4.33
C GLU A 68 -14.44 8.20 3.57
N VAL A 69 -15.63 8.30 2.97
CA VAL A 69 -16.04 9.44 2.16
C VAL A 69 -17.22 10.11 2.86
N VAL A 70 -17.12 11.41 3.08
CA VAL A 70 -18.14 12.23 3.75
C VAL A 70 -18.68 13.27 2.77
N GLY A 71 -19.96 13.17 2.45
CA GLY A 71 -20.69 14.10 1.59
C GLY A 71 -21.29 15.28 2.35
N SER A 72 -21.99 16.16 1.63
CA SER A 72 -22.54 17.42 2.16
C SER A 72 -23.71 17.22 3.14
N ASP A 73 -24.55 16.21 2.91
CA ASP A 73 -25.84 16.05 3.60
C ASP A 73 -25.82 14.89 4.60
N THR A 74 -24.78 14.82 5.44
CA THR A 74 -24.56 13.72 6.43
C THR A 74 -24.35 12.32 5.83
N GLN A 75 -24.24 12.22 4.50
CA GLN A 75 -23.92 10.98 3.80
C GLN A 75 -22.49 10.55 4.13
N ILE A 76 -22.33 9.33 4.62
CA ILE A 76 -21.03 8.72 4.89
C ILE A 76 -21.00 7.36 4.19
N ALA A 77 -19.98 7.13 3.39
CA ALA A 77 -19.73 5.86 2.73
C ALA A 77 -18.34 5.33 3.12
N LYS A 78 -18.21 4.01 3.19
CA LYS A 78 -16.98 3.33 3.61
C LYS A 78 -16.66 2.17 2.69
N SER A 79 -15.39 2.00 2.35
CA SER A 79 -14.87 0.83 1.64
C SER A 79 -13.58 0.33 2.27
N GLU A 80 -13.34 -0.97 2.22
CA GLU A 80 -12.18 -1.62 2.81
C GLU A 80 -11.47 -2.48 1.76
N VAL A 81 -10.14 -2.39 1.70
CA VAL A 81 -9.29 -3.17 0.78
C VAL A 81 -8.13 -3.76 1.58
N ASN A 82 -7.88 -5.07 1.43
CA ASN A 82 -6.73 -5.73 2.04
C ASN A 82 -5.58 -5.79 1.03
N LEU A 83 -4.47 -5.10 1.33
CA LEU A 83 -3.24 -5.20 0.55
C LEU A 83 -2.36 -6.31 1.14
N ILE A 84 -1.90 -7.22 0.29
CA ILE A 84 -0.94 -8.26 0.66
C ILE A 84 0.31 -8.11 -0.20
N VAL A 85 1.42 -7.74 0.42
CA VAL A 85 2.71 -7.60 -0.27
C VAL A 85 3.54 -8.85 -0.02
N GLN A 86 3.68 -9.67 -1.05
CA GLN A 86 4.57 -10.83 -1.02
C GLN A 86 6.02 -10.36 -1.13
N GLY A 87 6.94 -10.95 -0.35
CA GLY A 87 8.34 -10.64 -0.55
C GLY A 87 8.88 -11.32 -1.80
N GLN A 88 9.78 -10.64 -2.48
CA GLN A 88 10.54 -11.22 -3.58
C GLN A 88 11.36 -12.38 -3.02
N ARG A 89 10.98 -13.61 -3.36
CA ARG A 89 11.83 -14.77 -3.13
C ARG A 89 12.99 -14.57 -4.10
N LEU A 90 14.17 -14.17 -3.60
CA LEU A 90 15.38 -14.29 -4.42
C LEU A 90 15.42 -15.75 -4.89
N PRO A 91 15.60 -16.02 -6.19
CA PRO A 91 15.88 -17.38 -6.63
C PRO A 91 17.12 -17.81 -5.84
N SER A 92 16.98 -18.88 -5.05
CA SER A 92 18.12 -19.49 -4.37
C SER A 92 19.17 -19.77 -5.44
N PRO A 93 20.45 -19.34 -5.29
CA PRO A 93 21.49 -19.69 -6.23
C PRO A 93 21.59 -21.21 -6.24
N SER A 94 20.99 -21.82 -7.25
CA SER A 94 20.94 -23.25 -7.39
C SER A 94 22.32 -23.69 -7.86
N GLY A 95 23.08 -24.25 -6.92
CA GLY A 95 24.19 -25.19 -7.09
C GLY A 95 25.03 -25.10 -8.37
N GLY A 96 26.30 -24.71 -8.19
CA GLY A 96 27.34 -25.03 -9.17
C GLY A 96 28.63 -24.28 -8.94
N PHE A 97 29.30 -24.46 -7.80
CA PHE A 97 30.75 -24.24 -7.77
C PHE A 97 31.39 -25.51 -8.37
N PRO A 98 32.05 -25.44 -9.54
CA PRO A 98 32.92 -26.53 -9.94
C PRO A 98 34.07 -26.57 -8.94
N ALA A 99 34.29 -27.72 -8.32
CA ALA A 99 35.54 -27.97 -7.61
C ALA A 99 36.68 -27.94 -8.65
N LEU A 100 37.40 -26.83 -8.74
CA LEU A 100 38.63 -26.78 -9.51
C LEU A 100 39.66 -27.66 -8.78
N HIS A 101 39.93 -28.80 -9.40
CA HIS A 101 40.96 -29.74 -8.97
C HIS A 101 42.30 -29.03 -8.81
N ARG A 102 42.94 -29.29 -7.67
CA ARG A 102 44.32 -28.89 -7.37
C ARG A 102 45.25 -29.53 -8.39
N ALA A 103 45.95 -28.71 -9.18
CA ALA A 103 46.96 -29.17 -10.12
C ALA A 103 48.13 -29.83 -9.35
N PRO A 104 48.79 -30.87 -9.89
CA PRO A 104 50.03 -31.38 -9.31
C PRO A 104 51.15 -30.36 -9.57
N HIS A 105 51.92 -30.07 -8.53
CA HIS A 105 53.15 -29.27 -8.62
C HIS A 105 54.26 -30.08 -9.31
N PRO A 106 55.08 -29.47 -10.18
CA PRO A 106 56.37 -30.03 -10.60
C PRO A 106 57.43 -29.93 -9.49
#